data_AF-A0A3D0RUU5-F1
#
_entry.id   AF-A0A3D0RUU5-F1
#
_cell.length_a   1.000
_cell.length_b   1.000
_cell.length_c   1.000
_cell.angle_alpha   90.00
_cell.angle_beta   90.00
_cell.angle_gamma   90.00
#
_symmetry.space_group_name_H-M   'P 1'
#
loop_
_entity.id
_entity.type
_entity.pdbx_description
1 polymer ?
#
loop_
_entity_poly.entity_id
_entity_poly.type
_entity_poly.pdbx_seq_one_letter_code
_entity_poly.pdbx_strand_id
1 'polypeptide(L)'
;MAHHDHPVTRAMVEVRQKLADVAEVPLWSMGADQATSTLEEILAVEAQLAELKTRTLTHLEALEVPQQSGATSTGNWLAVHTNLTRATAFRTVRVAAGLGRYEQVREAMAQGRVHTEQVEVIIRALDDLPDDLDPKLVEEAEGHLITEAGRFDAVGLKKLGRRLLEVVDQDAA
;
A
#
# COMPACT_ATOMS: atom_id res chain seq x y z
N MET A 1 7.67 -30.33 18.98
CA MET A 1 7.12 -30.04 17.64
C MET A 1 8.03 -29.01 17.01
N ALA A 2 8.60 -29.27 15.82
CA ALA A 2 9.35 -28.24 15.12
C ALA A 2 8.38 -27.12 14.72
N HIS A 3 8.50 -25.95 15.35
CA HIS A 3 7.85 -24.74 14.86
C HIS A 3 8.46 -24.47 13.48
N HIS A 4 7.70 -24.79 12.43
CA HIS A 4 8.07 -24.35 11.09
C HIS A 4 7.77 -22.86 11.03
N ASP A 5 8.80 -22.05 10.75
CA ASP A 5 8.60 -20.62 10.57
C ASP A 5 7.54 -20.38 9.50
N HIS A 6 6.64 -19.44 9.79
CA HIS A 6 5.56 -19.05 8.88
C HIS A 6 6.16 -18.66 7.51
N PRO A 7 5.56 -19.08 6.37
CA PRO A 7 6.13 -18.84 5.05
C PRO A 7 6.47 -17.37 4.77
N VAL A 8 5.65 -16.43 5.25
CA VAL A 8 5.89 -14.98 5.13
C VAL A 8 7.15 -14.55 5.90
N THR A 9 7.37 -15.08 7.11
CA THR A 9 8.56 -14.78 7.91
C THR A 9 9.83 -15.22 7.18
N ARG A 10 9.83 -16.44 6.62
CA ARG A 10 10.96 -16.95 5.84
C ARG A 10 11.21 -16.10 4.59
N ALA A 11 10.16 -15.74 3.86
CA ALA A 11 10.28 -14.89 2.67
C ALA A 11 10.92 -13.52 2.99
N MET A 12 10.57 -12.90 4.13
CA MET A 12 11.18 -11.62 4.54
C MET A 12 12.65 -11.75 4.94
N VAL A 13 13.04 -12.89 5.52
CA VAL A 13 14.46 -13.20 5.77
C VAL A 13 15.21 -13.34 4.45
N GLU A 14 14.64 -14.06 3.47
CA GLU A 14 15.25 -14.25 2.15
C GLU A 14 15.40 -12.92 1.39
N VAL A 15 14.38 -12.06 1.40
CA VAL A 15 14.46 -10.71 0.80
C VAL A 15 15.61 -9.91 1.41
N ARG A 16 15.72 -9.87 2.74
CA ARG A 16 16.81 -9.16 3.42
C ARG A 16 18.17 -9.73 3.05
N GLN A 17 18.29 -11.06 2.92
CA GLN A 17 19.54 -11.69 2.49
C GLN A 17 19.90 -11.30 1.05
N LYS A 18 18.94 -11.31 0.12
CA LYS A 18 19.17 -10.92 -1.28
C LYS A 18 19.61 -9.46 -1.43
N LEU A 19 19.05 -8.56 -0.63
CA LEU A 19 19.49 -7.17 -0.59
C LEU A 19 20.92 -7.04 -0.03
N ALA A 20 21.26 -7.84 0.99
CA ALA A 20 22.62 -7.86 1.54
C ALA A 20 23.64 -8.42 0.54
N ASP A 21 23.28 -9.44 -0.24
CA ASP A 21 24.14 -10.05 -1.26
C ASP A 21 24.59 -9.03 -2.34
N VAL A 22 23.79 -7.99 -2.58
CA VAL A 22 24.07 -6.96 -3.60
C VAL A 22 24.52 -5.61 -3.03
N ALA A 23 24.64 -5.47 -1.71
CA ALA A 23 24.89 -4.17 -1.04
C ALA A 23 26.19 -3.48 -1.51
N GLU A 24 27.21 -4.26 -1.84
CA GLU A 24 28.53 -3.76 -2.29
C GLU A 24 28.75 -3.94 -3.81
N VAL A 25 27.72 -4.36 -4.56
CA VAL A 25 27.82 -4.56 -6.01
C VAL A 25 27.81 -3.20 -6.72
N PRO A 26 28.85 -2.84 -7.50
CA PRO A 26 28.91 -1.52 -8.11
C PRO A 26 27.90 -1.31 -9.25
N LEU A 27 27.05 -0.29 -9.12
CA LEU A 27 26.00 0.03 -10.11
C LEU A 27 26.52 0.69 -11.40
N TRP A 28 27.74 1.25 -11.40
CA TRP A 28 28.30 1.96 -12.56
C TRP A 28 28.45 1.08 -13.82
N SER A 29 28.41 -0.24 -13.65
CA SER A 29 28.48 -1.22 -14.74
C SER A 29 27.15 -1.42 -15.47
N MET A 30 26.04 -0.89 -14.93
CA MET A 30 24.72 -0.98 -15.54
C MET A 30 24.60 0.03 -16.70
N GLY A 31 24.14 -0.45 -17.85
CA GLY A 31 23.68 0.43 -18.93
C GLY A 31 22.40 1.17 -18.55
N ALA A 32 22.07 2.24 -19.28
CA ALA A 32 20.90 3.08 -18.98
C ALA A 32 19.59 2.28 -18.90
N ASP A 33 19.29 1.45 -19.90
CA ASP A 33 18.06 0.63 -19.93
C ASP A 33 17.99 -0.37 -18.76
N GLN A 34 19.14 -0.93 -18.37
CA GLN A 34 19.22 -1.85 -17.25
C GLN A 34 19.03 -1.11 -15.91
N ALA A 35 19.59 0.09 -15.77
CA ALA A 35 19.39 0.92 -14.58
C ALA A 35 17.93 1.37 -14.45
N THR A 36 17.27 1.75 -15.55
CA THR A 36 15.86 2.13 -15.57
C THR A 36 14.96 0.97 -15.17
N SER A 37 15.07 -0.17 -15.84
CA SER A 37 14.27 -1.37 -15.51
C SER A 37 14.52 -1.85 -14.07
N THR A 38 15.75 -1.73 -13.57
CA THR A 38 16.05 -2.07 -12.18
C THR A 38 15.38 -1.12 -11.19
N LEU A 39 15.33 0.18 -11.49
CA LEU A 39 14.60 1.13 -10.66
C LEU A 39 13.09 0.83 -10.64
N GLU A 40 12.52 0.48 -11.79
CA GLU A 40 11.10 0.07 -11.89
C GLU A 40 10.81 -1.18 -11.03
N GLU A 41 11.68 -2.19 -11.09
CA GLU A 41 11.59 -3.39 -10.24
C GLU A 41 11.72 -3.07 -8.75
N ILE A 42 12.63 -2.17 -8.36
CA ILE A 42 12.77 -1.72 -6.96
C ILE A 42 11.46 -1.10 -6.47
N LEU A 43 10.86 -0.20 -7.26
CA LEU A 43 9.62 0.47 -6.90
C LEU A 43 8.44 -0.51 -6.80
N ALA A 44 8.41 -1.53 -7.67
CA ALA A 44 7.43 -2.61 -7.57
C ALA A 44 7.60 -3.43 -6.28
N VAL A 45 8.84 -3.79 -5.92
CA VAL A 45 9.15 -4.49 -4.66
C VAL A 45 8.78 -3.63 -3.45
N GLU A 46 9.04 -2.33 -3.48
CA GLU A 46 8.64 -1.40 -2.40
C GLU A 46 7.12 -1.39 -2.21
N ALA A 47 6.34 -1.36 -3.29
CA ALA A 47 4.89 -1.43 -3.24
C ALA A 47 4.39 -2.75 -2.64
N GLN A 48 4.94 -3.88 -3.11
CA GLN A 48 4.59 -5.21 -2.59
C GLN A 48 4.94 -5.37 -1.11
N LEU A 49 6.12 -4.90 -0.69
CA LEU A 49 6.53 -4.90 0.71
C LEU A 49 5.63 -4.00 1.56
N ALA A 50 5.23 -2.85 1.02
CA ALA A 50 4.34 -1.94 1.71
C ALA A 50 2.92 -2.53 1.89
N GLU A 51 2.39 -3.26 0.91
CA GLU A 51 1.12 -4.00 1.07
C GLU A 51 1.26 -5.18 2.05
N LEU A 52 2.33 -5.97 1.98
CA LEU A 52 2.54 -7.04 2.96
C LEU A 52 2.62 -6.49 4.40
N LYS A 53 3.27 -5.34 4.58
CA LYS A 53 3.31 -4.63 5.86
C LYS A 53 1.91 -4.23 6.33
N THR A 54 1.02 -3.76 5.45
CA THR A 54 -0.34 -3.38 5.86
C THR A 54 -1.15 -4.59 6.30
N ARG A 55 -1.15 -5.70 5.54
CA ARG A 55 -1.89 -6.90 5.95
C ARG A 55 -1.33 -7.54 7.22
N THR A 56 -0.01 -7.46 7.42
CA THR A 56 0.63 -7.90 8.67
C THR A 56 0.16 -7.04 9.85
N LEU A 57 0.04 -5.73 9.66
CA LEU A 57 -0.49 -4.81 10.67
C LEU A 57 -1.96 -5.11 11.02
N THR A 58 -2.79 -5.37 10.00
CA THR A 58 -4.18 -5.81 10.19
C THR A 58 -4.24 -7.13 10.98
N HIS A 59 -3.34 -8.07 10.70
CA HIS A 59 -3.28 -9.32 11.47
C HIS A 59 -2.85 -9.09 12.92
N LEU A 60 -1.89 -8.21 13.18
CA LEU A 60 -1.47 -7.85 14.54
C LEU A 60 -2.61 -7.20 15.35
N GLU A 61 -3.43 -6.38 14.69
CA GLU A 61 -4.64 -5.80 15.28
C GLU A 61 -5.68 -6.88 15.60
N ALA A 62 -5.90 -7.84 14.69
CA ALA A 62 -6.79 -8.98 14.93
C ALA A 62 -6.32 -9.91 16.06
N LEU A 63 -5.01 -9.97 16.32
CA LEU A 63 -4.42 -10.68 17.45
C LEU A 63 -4.40 -9.85 18.74
N GLU A 64 -4.93 -8.63 18.71
CA GLU A 64 -4.95 -7.66 19.82
C GLU A 64 -3.56 -7.32 20.38
N VAL A 65 -2.49 -7.48 19.57
CA VAL A 65 -1.10 -7.24 20.00
C VAL A 65 -0.90 -5.80 20.52
N PRO A 66 -1.39 -4.75 19.84
CA PRO A 66 -1.34 -3.39 20.37
C PRO A 66 -1.99 -3.25 21.76
N GLN A 67 -3.19 -3.80 21.93
CA GLN A 67 -3.97 -3.70 23.16
C GLN A 67 -3.30 -4.45 24.32
N GLN A 68 -2.81 -5.66 24.06
CA GLN A 68 -2.09 -6.48 25.05
C GLN A 68 -0.79 -5.80 25.54
N SER A 69 -0.20 -4.93 24.74
CA SER A 69 0.98 -4.13 25.12
C SER A 69 0.64 -2.82 25.87
N GLY A 70 -0.65 -2.51 26.06
CA GLY A 70 -1.11 -1.26 26.69
C GLY A 70 -1.08 -0.05 25.75
N ALA A 71 -0.92 -0.23 24.45
CA ALA A 71 -0.97 0.87 23.49
C ALA A 71 -2.42 1.36 23.29
N THR A 72 -2.59 2.68 23.20
CA THR A 72 -3.93 3.28 23.02
C THR A 72 -4.45 3.20 21.58
N SER A 73 -3.60 2.81 20.62
CA SER A 73 -3.97 2.54 19.24
C SER A 73 -2.86 1.75 18.53
N THR A 74 -3.21 1.08 17.44
CA THR A 74 -2.27 0.40 16.54
C THR A 74 -1.19 1.36 15.99
N GLY A 75 -1.55 2.62 15.72
CA GLY A 75 -0.60 3.64 15.26
C GLY A 75 0.41 4.06 16.33
N ASN A 76 -0.04 4.22 17.58
CA ASN A 76 0.86 4.49 18.70
C ASN A 76 1.76 3.29 18.98
N TRP A 77 1.21 2.08 18.95
CA TRP A 77 1.98 0.84 19.08
C TRP A 77 3.07 0.75 18.03
N LEU A 78 2.72 0.91 16.75
CA LEU A 78 3.67 0.83 15.64
C LEU A 78 4.79 1.87 15.79
N ALA A 79 4.46 3.13 16.10
CA ALA A 79 5.45 4.19 16.28
C ALA A 79 6.46 3.86 17.39
N VAL A 80 5.97 3.44 18.56
CA VAL A 80 6.81 3.10 19.72
C VAL A 80 7.63 1.84 19.47
N HIS A 81 7.01 0.80 18.92
CA HIS A 81 7.65 -0.51 18.73
C HIS A 81 8.74 -0.49 17.64
N THR A 82 8.64 0.40 16.66
CA THR A 82 9.55 0.45 15.50
C THR A 82 10.39 1.72 15.43
N ASN A 83 10.27 2.64 16.39
CA ASN A 83 10.89 3.96 16.38
C ASN A 83 10.54 4.83 15.17
N LEU A 84 9.45 4.52 14.46
CA LEU A 84 8.92 5.37 13.40
C LEU A 84 8.30 6.63 13.99
N THR A 85 8.31 7.71 13.21
CA THR A 85 7.54 8.91 13.58
C THR A 85 6.05 8.56 13.65
N ARG A 86 5.31 9.20 14.56
CA ARG A 86 3.85 9.03 14.65
C ARG A 86 3.17 9.29 13.31
N ALA A 87 3.61 10.32 12.58
CA ALA A 87 3.08 10.62 11.24
C ALA A 87 3.18 9.41 10.30
N THR A 88 4.33 8.75 10.23
CA THR A 88 4.56 7.58 9.38
C THR A 88 3.74 6.37 9.83
N ALA A 89 3.69 6.12 11.14
CA ALA A 89 2.95 4.99 11.71
C ALA A 89 1.44 5.13 11.47
N PHE A 90 0.86 6.30 11.75
CA PHE A 90 -0.56 6.56 11.52
C PHE A 90 -0.92 6.60 10.03
N ARG A 91 -0.01 7.09 9.16
CA ARG A 91 -0.18 6.99 7.70
C ARG A 91 -0.28 5.53 7.28
N THR A 92 0.62 4.67 7.76
CA THR A 92 0.61 3.22 7.46
C THR A 92 -0.67 2.55 7.94
N VAL A 93 -1.14 2.84 9.17
CA VAL A 93 -2.42 2.31 9.69
C VAL A 93 -3.61 2.75 8.83
N ARG A 94 -3.64 4.02 8.38
CA ARG A 94 -4.71 4.51 7.51
C ARG A 94 -4.73 3.79 6.17
N VAL A 95 -3.57 3.57 5.57
CA VAL A 95 -3.46 2.78 4.33
C VAL A 95 -3.93 1.35 4.57
N ALA A 96 -3.53 0.71 5.67
CA ALA A 96 -3.99 -0.64 6.01
C ALA A 96 -5.52 -0.73 6.14
N ALA A 97 -6.13 0.24 6.83
CA ALA A 97 -7.58 0.31 6.96
C ALA A 97 -8.28 0.50 5.61
N GLY A 98 -7.75 1.37 4.73
CA GLY A 98 -8.31 1.60 3.40
C GLY A 98 -8.17 0.40 2.46
N LEU A 99 -7.02 -0.28 2.47
CA LEU A 99 -6.82 -1.52 1.73
C LEU A 99 -7.70 -2.68 2.22
N GLY A 100 -8.20 -2.61 3.45
CA GLY A 100 -9.21 -3.54 3.95
C GLY A 100 -10.63 -3.30 3.38
N ARG A 101 -10.87 -2.13 2.76
CA ARG A 101 -12.14 -1.78 2.08
C ARG A 101 -12.08 -1.98 0.57
N TYR A 102 -10.93 -1.71 -0.05
CA TYR A 102 -10.76 -1.65 -1.50
C TYR A 102 -9.80 -2.75 -1.99
N GLU A 103 -10.39 -3.90 -2.36
CA GLU A 103 -9.66 -5.12 -2.68
C GLU A 103 -8.86 -5.01 -3.98
N GLN A 104 -9.39 -4.36 -5.01
CA GLN A 104 -8.66 -4.21 -6.28
C GLN A 104 -7.42 -3.32 -6.10
N VAL A 105 -7.51 -2.29 -5.23
CA VAL A 105 -6.35 -1.44 -4.89
C VAL A 105 -5.30 -2.25 -4.14
N ARG A 106 -5.74 -3.10 -3.19
CA ARG A 106 -4.83 -4.01 -2.48
C ARG A 106 -4.13 -4.96 -3.44
N GLU A 107 -4.87 -5.59 -4.34
CA GLU A 107 -4.30 -6.49 -5.36
C GLU A 107 -3.34 -5.78 -6.30
N ALA A 108 -3.66 -4.57 -6.75
CA ALA A 108 -2.78 -3.76 -7.58
C ALA A 108 -1.46 -3.43 -6.86
N MET A 109 -1.52 -3.08 -5.57
CA MET A 109 -0.35 -2.80 -4.75
C MET A 109 0.48 -4.07 -4.49
N ALA A 110 -0.19 -5.20 -4.22
CA ALA A 110 0.43 -6.52 -4.05
C ALA A 110 1.07 -7.06 -5.34
N GLN A 111 0.69 -6.54 -6.51
CA GLN A 111 1.31 -6.83 -7.80
C GLN A 111 2.39 -5.81 -8.19
N GLY A 112 2.63 -4.77 -7.37
CA GLY A 112 3.60 -3.72 -7.66
C GLY A 112 3.12 -2.69 -8.70
N ARG A 113 1.84 -2.71 -9.09
CA ARG A 113 1.29 -1.83 -10.13
C ARG A 113 0.98 -0.40 -9.65
N VAL A 114 0.82 -0.22 -8.35
CA VAL A 114 0.57 1.09 -7.73
C VAL A 114 1.43 1.26 -6.48
N HIS A 115 2.03 2.43 -6.30
CA HIS A 115 2.88 2.72 -5.14
C HIS A 115 2.08 3.36 -4.00
N THR A 116 2.66 3.37 -2.79
CA THR A 116 1.98 3.80 -1.55
C THR A 116 1.32 5.19 -1.66
N GLU A 117 1.96 6.16 -2.30
CA GLU A 117 1.39 7.51 -2.44
C GLU A 117 0.17 7.56 -3.37
N GLN A 118 0.14 6.74 -4.43
CA GLN A 118 -1.01 6.62 -5.32
C GLN A 118 -2.16 5.95 -4.59
N VAL A 119 -1.86 4.84 -3.89
CA VAL A 119 -2.84 4.10 -3.06
C VAL A 119 -3.52 5.02 -2.05
N GLU A 120 -2.78 5.89 -1.36
CA GLU A 120 -3.37 6.84 -0.42
C GLU A 120 -4.36 7.82 -1.05
N VAL A 121 -4.06 8.28 -2.26
CA VAL A 121 -4.93 9.20 -2.98
C VAL A 121 -6.14 8.47 -3.55
N ILE A 122 -5.97 7.26 -4.08
CA ILE A 122 -7.05 6.42 -4.57
C ILE A 122 -8.02 6.09 -3.44
N ILE A 123 -7.52 5.59 -2.30
CA ILE A 123 -8.35 5.31 -1.11
C ILE A 123 -9.11 6.56 -0.69
N ARG A 124 -8.45 7.72 -0.63
CA ARG A 124 -9.15 8.97 -0.27
C ARG A 124 -10.25 9.31 -1.28
N ALA A 125 -9.98 9.19 -2.58
CA ALA A 125 -10.97 9.50 -3.60
C ALA A 125 -12.18 8.57 -3.53
N LEU A 126 -11.96 7.29 -3.20
CA LEU A 126 -13.03 6.31 -3.01
C LEU A 126 -13.78 6.52 -1.69
N ASP A 127 -13.09 6.92 -0.61
CA ASP A 127 -13.70 7.28 0.67
C ASP A 127 -14.56 8.56 0.57
N ASP A 128 -14.31 9.42 -0.43
CA ASP A 128 -15.06 10.65 -0.68
C ASP A 128 -16.35 10.39 -1.52
N LEU A 129 -16.58 9.16 -2.01
CA LEU A 129 -17.79 8.79 -2.76
C LEU A 129 -19.02 8.73 -1.82
N PRO A 130 -20.24 9.00 -2.31
CA PRO A 130 -21.46 8.86 -1.51
C PRO A 130 -21.66 7.44 -0.96
N ASP A 131 -22.03 7.32 0.32
CA ASP A 131 -22.23 6.03 1.00
C ASP A 131 -23.40 5.20 0.41
N ASP A 132 -24.34 5.85 -0.29
CA ASP A 132 -25.51 5.25 -0.93
C ASP A 132 -25.32 4.95 -2.43
N LEU A 133 -24.10 5.17 -2.95
CA LEU A 133 -23.75 4.85 -4.33
C LEU A 133 -23.85 3.33 -4.59
N ASP A 134 -24.29 2.96 -5.80
CA ASP A 134 -24.30 1.55 -6.22
C ASP A 134 -22.90 0.94 -6.02
N PRO A 135 -22.76 -0.17 -5.26
CA PRO A 135 -21.49 -0.86 -5.07
C PRO A 135 -20.75 -1.15 -6.38
N LYS A 136 -21.46 -1.40 -7.48
CA LYS A 136 -20.84 -1.59 -8.80
C LYS A 136 -20.15 -0.34 -9.32
N LEU A 137 -20.72 0.85 -9.10
CA LEU A 137 -20.09 2.11 -9.49
C LEU A 137 -18.83 2.37 -8.65
N VAL A 138 -18.82 1.96 -7.38
CA VAL A 138 -17.62 2.00 -6.54
C VAL A 138 -16.54 1.06 -7.09
N GLU A 139 -16.89 -0.17 -7.46
CA GLU A 139 -15.97 -1.13 -8.09
C GLU A 139 -15.40 -0.61 -9.43
N GLU A 140 -16.24 0.01 -10.26
CA GLU A 140 -15.82 0.63 -11.53
C GLU A 140 -14.90 1.83 -11.31
N ALA A 141 -15.22 2.69 -10.34
CA ALA A 141 -14.37 3.80 -9.93
C ALA A 141 -12.99 3.33 -9.44
N GLU A 142 -12.98 2.28 -8.61
CA GLU A 142 -11.76 1.64 -8.12
C GLU A 142 -10.88 1.16 -9.27
N GLY A 143 -11.45 0.37 -10.20
CA GLY A 143 -10.75 -0.15 -11.37
C GLY A 143 -10.26 0.96 -12.32
N HIS A 144 -11.05 2.02 -12.49
CA HIS A 144 -10.66 3.18 -13.29
C HIS A 144 -9.45 3.90 -12.70
N LEU A 145 -9.49 4.23 -11.39
CA LEU A 145 -8.38 4.92 -10.72
C LEU A 145 -7.08 4.10 -10.73
N ILE A 146 -7.18 2.77 -10.59
CA ILE A 146 -6.03 1.85 -10.72
C ILE A 146 -5.45 1.89 -12.14
N THR A 147 -6.31 1.89 -13.16
CA THR A 147 -5.88 1.96 -14.56
C THR A 147 -5.14 3.28 -14.84
N GLU A 148 -5.69 4.39 -14.35
CA GLU A 148 -5.09 5.71 -14.52
C GLU A 148 -3.77 5.87 -13.73
N ALA A 149 -3.57 5.11 -12.65
CA ALA A 149 -2.32 5.11 -11.89
C ALA A 149 -1.11 4.62 -12.70
N GLY A 150 -1.32 3.89 -13.80
CA GLY A 150 -0.24 3.56 -14.74
C GLY A 150 0.24 4.76 -15.59
N ARG A 151 -0.45 5.90 -15.53
CA ARG A 151 -0.16 7.10 -16.33
C ARG A 151 0.01 8.37 -15.49
N PHE A 152 -0.54 8.39 -14.29
CA PHE A 152 -0.58 9.57 -13.43
C PHE A 152 0.06 9.32 -12.07
N ASP A 153 0.84 10.30 -11.62
CA ASP A 153 1.32 10.36 -10.23
C ASP A 153 0.15 10.60 -9.25
N ALA A 154 0.46 10.59 -7.94
CA ALA A 154 -0.53 10.83 -6.90
C ALA A 154 -1.23 12.21 -7.02
N VAL A 155 -0.56 13.22 -7.57
CA VAL A 155 -1.14 14.56 -7.75
C VAL A 155 -2.15 14.55 -8.91
N GLY A 156 -1.83 13.88 -10.01
CA GLY A 156 -2.71 13.65 -11.14
C GLY A 156 -3.93 12.83 -10.73
N LEU A 157 -3.73 11.73 -10.03
CA LEU A 157 -4.81 10.89 -9.49
C LEU A 157 -5.74 11.66 -8.56
N LYS A 158 -5.21 12.58 -7.75
CA LYS A 158 -6.03 13.41 -6.86
C LYS A 158 -6.98 14.31 -7.66
N LYS A 159 -6.53 14.83 -8.80
CA LYS A 159 -7.36 15.65 -9.70
C LYS A 159 -8.41 14.78 -10.41
N LEU A 160 -8.04 13.57 -10.82
CA LEU A 160 -8.96 12.61 -11.44
C LEU A 160 -10.05 12.17 -10.47
N GLY A 161 -9.70 11.80 -9.24
CA GLY A 161 -10.67 11.41 -8.20
C GLY A 161 -11.70 12.51 -7.91
N ARG A 162 -11.29 13.78 -7.87
CA ARG A 162 -12.25 14.89 -7.73
C ARG A 162 -13.22 14.99 -8.90
N ARG A 163 -12.75 14.80 -10.14
CA ARG A 163 -13.61 14.83 -11.34
C ARG A 163 -14.56 13.64 -11.37
N LEU A 164 -14.09 12.47 -10.92
CA LEU A 164 -14.94 11.29 -10.77
C LEU A 164 -16.10 11.60 -9.80
N LEU A 165 -15.81 12.18 -8.64
CA LEU A 165 -16.84 12.61 -7.69
C LEU A 165 -17.83 13.61 -8.31
N GLU A 166 -17.34 14.63 -9.02
CA GLU A 166 -18.20 15.62 -9.70
C GLU A 166 -19.16 14.99 -10.72
N VAL A 167 -18.76 13.92 -11.41
CA VAL A 167 -19.60 13.20 -12.37
C VAL A 167 -20.63 12.33 -11.64
N VAL A 168 -20.21 11.61 -10.61
CA VAL A 168 -21.09 10.76 -9.79
C VAL A 168 -22.18 11.59 -9.10
N ASP A 169 -21.83 12.75 -8.55
CA ASP A 169 -22.78 13.67 -7.91
C ASP A 169 -23.83 14.21 -8.90
N GLN A 170 -23.50 14.32 -10.20
CA GLN A 170 -24.44 14.77 -11.23
C GLN A 170 -25.42 13.68 -11.65
N ASP A 171 -24.98 12.42 -11.71
CA ASP A 171 -25.84 11.28 -12.07
C ASP A 171 -26.78 10.89 -10.91
N ALA A 172 -26.42 11.23 -9.67
CA ALA A 172 -27.23 10.98 -8.47
C ALA A 172 -28.27 12.08 -8.16
N ALA A 173 -28.23 13.24 -8.85
CA ALA A 173 -29.11 14.39 -8.64
C ALA A 173 -30.32 14.41 -9.56
#